data_AF-A0A8S1BNS5-F1
#
_entry.id   AF-A0A8S1BNS5-F1
#
_cell.length_a   1.000
_cell.length_b   1.000
_cell.length_c   1.000
_cell.angle_alpha   90.00
_cell.angle_beta   90.00
_cell.angle_gamma   90.00
#
_symmetry.space_group_name_H-M   'P 1'
#
loop_
_entity.id
_entity.type
_entity.pdbx_description
1 polymer ?
#
loop_
_entity_poly.entity_id
_entity_poly.type
_entity_poly.pdbx_seq_one_letter_code
_entity_poly.pdbx_strand_id
1 'polypeptide(L)'
;MAEPDISIKIPIGGDGEGMGFGAAISEKLASTISNMDVVSTLQKMISTIPEDEESEDIRNRLKNAIEQFQLMSDEEKAEFTLKVKEGLMSKLQAKLEESGALNQLEDAIRGAVMSKLYMIAAGFILLVILLVFFGYKLYKSIKDKEKKKEEKKKAKQSKKKK
;
A
#
# COMPACT_ATOMS: atom_id res chain seq x y z
N MET A 1 33.18 29.81 -10.31
CA MET A 1 31.85 29.50 -10.85
C MET A 1 31.24 28.51 -9.86
N ALA A 2 30.33 28.97 -9.00
CA ALA A 2 29.82 28.20 -7.88
C ALA A 2 28.51 27.49 -8.30
N GLU A 3 28.39 26.20 -7.97
CA GLU A 3 27.21 25.37 -8.23
C GLU A 3 26.01 25.89 -7.41
N PRO A 4 24.80 25.95 -7.99
CA PRO A 4 23.60 26.21 -7.19
C PRO A 4 23.19 24.93 -6.45
N ASP A 5 23.31 24.98 -5.12
CA ASP A 5 22.75 24.01 -4.17
C ASP A 5 21.21 24.12 -4.23
N ILE A 6 20.58 23.20 -4.98
CA ILE A 6 19.13 23.04 -5.03
C ILE A 6 18.72 22.17 -3.84
N SER A 7 18.80 22.75 -2.65
CA SER A 7 18.20 22.18 -1.44
C SER A 7 16.69 22.33 -1.52
N ILE A 8 16.02 21.31 -2.05
CA ILE A 8 14.55 21.16 -2.03
C ILE A 8 14.12 21.00 -0.56
N LYS A 9 13.68 22.10 0.04
CA LYS A 9 13.16 22.13 1.40
C LYS A 9 11.73 21.59 1.39
N ILE A 10 11.59 20.27 1.54
CA ILE A 10 10.29 19.62 1.74
C ILE A 10 9.77 20.04 3.13
N PRO A 11 8.52 20.52 3.25
CA PRO A 11 7.91 20.77 4.55
C PRO A 11 7.71 19.43 5.26
N ILE A 12 8.65 19.08 6.15
CA ILE A 12 8.47 18.00 7.10
C ILE A 12 7.53 18.54 8.19
N GLY A 13 6.24 18.29 7.99
CA GLY A 13 5.25 18.42 9.05
C GLY A 13 5.54 17.41 10.15
N GLY A 14 5.74 17.93 11.37
CA GLY A 14 5.32 17.36 12.65
C GLY A 14 5.55 15.87 12.92
N ASP A 15 6.49 15.62 13.83
CA ASP A 15 6.31 14.73 15.00
C ASP A 15 5.79 13.29 14.74
N GLY A 16 6.73 12.37 14.53
CA GLY A 16 6.67 11.05 15.18
C GLY A 16 5.88 9.92 14.52
N GLU A 17 5.25 10.10 13.37
CA GLU A 17 4.61 9.00 12.63
C GLU A 17 5.50 8.54 11.46
N GLY A 18 5.78 7.23 11.39
CA GLY A 18 6.54 6.64 10.28
C GLY A 18 5.95 7.05 8.93
N MET A 19 6.81 7.21 7.91
CA MET A 19 6.43 7.68 6.58
C MET A 19 5.05 7.14 6.17
N GLY A 20 4.05 8.03 6.20
CA GLY A 20 2.67 7.70 5.83
C GLY A 20 2.63 7.13 4.41
N PHE A 21 1.69 6.24 4.15
CA PHE A 21 1.58 5.57 2.85
C PHE A 21 1.46 6.59 1.70
N GLY A 22 0.78 7.72 1.95
CA GLY A 22 0.75 8.86 1.03
C GLY A 22 2.12 9.44 0.68
N ALA A 23 3.02 9.63 1.66
CA ALA A 23 4.36 10.16 1.43
C ALA A 23 5.21 9.19 0.57
N ALA A 24 5.13 7.89 0.85
CA ALA A 24 5.82 6.86 0.08
C ALA A 24 5.31 6.77 -1.37
N ILE A 25 4.00 6.96 -1.60
CA ILE A 25 3.44 7.02 -2.95
C ILE A 25 3.95 8.26 -3.69
N SER A 26 3.93 9.43 -3.06
CA SER A 26 4.42 10.67 -3.66
C SER A 26 5.89 10.58 -4.06
N GLU A 27 6.72 9.98 -3.21
CA GLU A 27 8.13 9.71 -3.54
C GLU A 27 8.29 8.72 -4.71
N LYS A 28 7.47 7.67 -4.76
CA LYS A 28 7.50 6.72 -5.87
C LYS A 28 7.00 7.33 -7.19
N LEU A 29 6.02 8.24 -7.13
CA LEU A 29 5.57 9.01 -8.28
C LEU A 29 6.65 10.00 -8.74
N ALA A 30 7.29 10.70 -7.81
CA ALA A 30 8.40 11.60 -8.05
C ALA A 30 9.55 10.90 -8.79
N SER A 31 9.97 9.73 -8.32
CA SER A 31 11.01 8.93 -8.97
C SER A 31 10.56 8.39 -10.33
N THR A 32 9.29 8.03 -10.50
CA THR A 32 8.74 7.60 -11.80
C THR A 32 8.79 8.73 -12.83
N ILE A 33 8.35 9.94 -12.45
CA ILE A 33 8.38 11.13 -13.32
C ILE A 33 9.83 11.52 -13.67
N SER A 34 10.73 11.46 -12.68
CA SER A 34 12.14 11.80 -12.88
C SER A 34 12.83 10.88 -13.90
N ASN A 35 12.47 9.60 -13.92
CA ASN A 35 12.99 8.61 -14.87
C ASN A 35 12.17 8.49 -16.17
N MET A 36 11.12 9.29 -16.32
CA MET A 36 10.24 9.22 -17.48
C MET A 36 10.92 9.75 -18.74
N ASP A 37 10.75 9.03 -19.84
CA ASP A 37 11.01 9.54 -21.18
C ASP A 37 9.80 10.37 -21.63
N VAL A 38 9.98 11.68 -21.60
CA VAL A 38 8.94 12.66 -21.92
C VAL A 38 8.46 12.49 -23.37
N VAL A 39 9.36 12.21 -24.31
CA VAL A 39 9.00 12.15 -25.73
C VAL A 39 8.15 10.93 -26.03
N SER A 40 8.57 9.75 -25.60
CA SER A 40 7.77 8.54 -25.80
C SER A 40 6.43 8.60 -25.08
N THR A 41 6.38 9.26 -23.91
CA THR A 41 5.13 9.47 -23.18
C THR A 41 4.18 10.40 -23.95
N LEU A 42 4.67 11.51 -24.50
CA LEU A 42 3.86 12.42 -25.33
C LEU A 42 3.39 11.73 -26.62
N GLN A 43 4.25 10.95 -27.28
CA GLN A 43 3.88 10.15 -28.46
C GLN A 43 2.79 9.11 -28.13
N LYS A 44 2.91 8.45 -26.98
CA LYS A 44 1.91 7.49 -26.53
C LYS A 44 0.58 8.17 -26.25
N MET A 45 0.58 9.35 -25.60
CA MET A 45 -0.62 10.15 -25.38
C MET A 45 -1.32 10.51 -26.70
N ILE A 46 -0.58 11.02 -27.70
CA ILE A 46 -1.10 11.31 -29.05
C ILE A 46 -1.81 10.08 -29.65
N SER A 47 -1.22 8.90 -29.48
CA SER A 47 -1.73 7.65 -30.04
C SER A 47 -2.97 7.13 -29.31
N THR A 48 -3.15 7.49 -28.04
CA THR A 48 -4.29 7.07 -27.21
C THR A 48 -5.45 8.06 -27.19
N ILE A 49 -5.19 9.32 -27.56
CA ILE A 49 -6.23 10.35 -27.64
C ILE A 49 -7.20 10.00 -28.78
N PRO A 50 -8.54 9.96 -28.52
CA PRO A 50 -9.54 9.65 -29.54
C PRO A 50 -9.53 10.67 -30.69
N GLU A 51 -9.97 10.25 -31.88
CA GLU A 51 -10.04 11.10 -33.08
C GLU A 51 -11.38 11.82 -33.15
N ASP A 52 -11.68 12.62 -32.13
CA ASP A 52 -12.84 13.53 -32.10
C ASP A 52 -12.41 15.01 -32.25
N GLU A 53 -13.36 15.88 -32.61
CA GLU A 53 -13.08 17.30 -32.91
C GLU A 53 -12.42 18.05 -31.74
N GLU A 54 -12.73 17.71 -30.48
CA GLU A 54 -12.14 18.37 -29.31
C GLU A 54 -10.71 17.88 -29.01
N SER A 55 -10.44 16.61 -29.32
CA SER A 55 -9.16 15.96 -29.10
C SER A 55 -8.12 16.27 -30.18
N GLU A 56 -8.57 16.64 -31.38
CA GLU A 56 -7.73 17.13 -32.49
C GLU A 56 -6.80 18.27 -32.04
N ASP A 57 -7.33 19.25 -31.31
CA ASP A 57 -6.57 20.40 -30.82
C ASP A 57 -5.44 19.99 -29.86
N ILE A 58 -5.73 19.07 -28.94
CA ILE A 58 -4.76 18.56 -27.97
C ILE A 58 -3.68 17.76 -28.70
N ARG A 59 -4.10 16.90 -29.64
CA ARG A 59 -3.20 16.11 -30.47
C ARG A 59 -2.26 16.99 -31.27
N ASN A 60 -2.77 18.05 -31.90
CA ASN A 60 -1.97 18.99 -32.69
C ASN A 60 -0.99 19.78 -31.82
N ARG A 61 -1.40 20.23 -30.64
CA ARG A 61 -0.49 20.89 -29.68
C ARG A 61 0.63 19.95 -29.21
N LEU A 62 0.32 18.69 -28.93
CA LEU A 62 1.31 17.70 -28.53
C LEU A 62 2.28 17.36 -29.67
N LYS A 63 1.79 17.22 -30.90
CA LYS A 63 2.64 17.04 -32.09
C LYS A 63 3.60 18.22 -32.27
N ASN A 64 3.08 19.45 -32.22
CA ASN A 64 3.90 20.65 -32.31
C ASN A 64 4.99 20.71 -31.22
N ALA A 65 4.65 20.32 -29.99
CA ALA A 65 5.62 20.28 -28.89
C ALA A 65 6.75 19.25 -29.14
N ILE A 66 6.43 18.08 -29.72
CA ILE A 66 7.41 17.06 -30.08
C ILE A 66 8.29 17.53 -31.25
N GLU A 67 7.70 18.17 -32.26
CA GLU A 67 8.43 18.71 -33.39
C GLU A 67 9.40 19.81 -32.95
N GLN A 68 8.95 20.75 -32.11
CA GLN A 68 9.83 21.76 -31.51
C GLN A 68 10.95 21.12 -30.69
N PHE A 69 10.66 20.07 -29.91
CA PHE A 69 11.68 19.33 -29.16
C PHE A 69 12.73 18.68 -30.07
N GLN A 70 12.35 18.19 -31.26
CA GLN A 70 13.30 17.59 -32.20
C GLN A 70 14.21 18.63 -32.87
N LEU A 71 13.69 19.84 -33.09
CA LEU A 71 14.42 20.98 -33.67
C LEU A 71 15.35 21.68 -32.68
N MET A 72 15.16 21.45 -31.38
CA MET A 72 16.00 21.97 -30.31
C MET A 72 17.39 21.33 -30.29
N SER A 73 18.39 22.09 -29.81
CA SER A 73 19.71 21.57 -29.46
C SER A 73 19.64 20.63 -28.25
N ASP A 74 20.69 19.83 -28.03
CA ASP A 74 20.70 18.83 -26.95
C ASP A 74 20.64 19.47 -25.54
N GLU A 75 21.17 20.67 -25.38
CA GLU A 75 21.04 21.47 -24.15
C GLU A 75 19.60 21.96 -23.92
N GLU A 76 18.95 22.49 -24.96
CA GLU A 76 17.55 22.93 -24.89
C GLU A 76 16.59 21.76 -24.64
N LYS A 77 16.87 20.58 -25.20
CA LYS A 77 16.13 19.34 -24.92
C LYS A 77 16.23 18.94 -23.45
N ALA A 78 17.41 19.07 -22.85
CA ALA A 78 17.60 18.78 -21.44
C ALA A 78 16.76 19.73 -20.57
N GLU A 79 16.80 21.03 -20.86
CA GLU A 79 15.97 22.02 -20.16
C GLU A 79 14.47 21.78 -20.32
N PHE A 80 14.02 21.50 -21.54
CA PHE A 80 12.61 21.21 -21.80
C PHE A 80 12.14 20.00 -21.00
N THR A 81 12.93 18.92 -21.03
CA THR A 81 12.64 17.69 -20.28
C THR A 81 12.52 17.97 -18.79
N LEU A 82 13.42 18.80 -18.25
CA LEU A 82 13.44 19.19 -16.85
C LEU A 82 12.20 20.02 -16.48
N LYS A 83 11.88 21.05 -17.27
CA LYS A 83 10.67 21.89 -17.08
C LYS A 83 9.38 21.09 -17.16
N VAL A 84 9.28 20.14 -18.10
CA VAL A 84 8.10 19.27 -18.21
C VAL A 84 7.99 18.35 -17.00
N LYS A 85 9.08 17.72 -16.56
CA LYS A 85 9.08 16.85 -15.37
C LYS A 85 8.68 17.62 -14.11
N GLU A 86 9.27 18.78 -13.89
CA GLU A 86 8.97 19.64 -12.75
C GLU A 86 7.51 20.14 -12.77
N GLY A 87 7.04 20.61 -13.92
CA GLY A 87 5.66 21.06 -14.09
C GLY A 87 4.63 19.95 -13.87
N LEU A 88 4.92 18.73 -14.35
CA LEU A 88 4.08 17.55 -14.11
C LEU A 88 4.07 17.14 -12.64
N MET A 89 5.24 17.12 -12.00
CA MET A 89 5.36 16.80 -10.58
C MET A 89 4.57 17.79 -9.73
N SER A 90 4.73 19.09 -9.98
CA SER A 90 4.03 20.16 -9.26
C SER A 90 2.51 20.06 -9.45
N LYS A 91 2.03 19.88 -10.68
CA LYS A 91 0.59 19.72 -10.94
C LYS A 91 0.01 18.45 -10.36
N LEU A 92 0.75 17.34 -10.42
CA LEU A 92 0.32 16.07 -9.86
C LEU A 92 0.22 16.15 -8.34
N GLN A 93 1.24 16.71 -7.69
CA GLN A 93 1.22 16.93 -6.24
C GLN A 93 0.04 17.82 -5.84
N ALA A 94 -0.14 18.96 -6.52
CA ALA A 94 -1.27 19.85 -6.26
C ALA A 94 -2.62 19.13 -6.43
N LYS A 95 -2.79 18.30 -7.46
CA LYS A 95 -4.01 17.51 -7.67
C LYS A 95 -4.22 16.43 -6.62
N LEU A 96 -3.15 15.77 -6.16
CA LEU A 96 -3.21 14.73 -5.14
C LEU A 96 -3.56 15.32 -3.77
N GLU A 97 -2.98 16.47 -3.44
CA GLU A 97 -3.30 17.22 -2.22
C GLU A 97 -4.72 17.78 -2.27
N GLU A 98 -5.12 18.40 -3.39
CA GLU A 98 -6.47 18.97 -3.58
C GLU A 98 -7.57 17.91 -3.51
N SER A 99 -7.35 16.75 -4.13
CA SER A 99 -8.37 15.68 -4.17
C SER A 99 -8.52 14.93 -2.84
N GLY A 100 -7.54 15.03 -1.93
CA GLY A 100 -7.48 14.19 -0.74
C GLY A 100 -7.47 12.69 -1.05
N ALA A 101 -7.18 12.31 -2.30
CA ALA A 101 -7.33 10.94 -2.78
C ALA A 101 -6.35 9.99 -2.08
N LEU A 102 -5.15 10.47 -1.74
CA LEU A 102 -4.16 9.69 -0.98
C LEU A 102 -4.65 9.38 0.42
N ASN A 103 -5.27 10.36 1.09
CA ASN A 103 -5.81 10.17 2.44
C ASN A 103 -6.99 9.20 2.44
N GLN A 104 -7.91 9.34 1.48
CA GLN A 104 -9.04 8.40 1.32
C GLN A 104 -8.57 6.99 0.98
N LEU A 105 -7.55 6.85 0.13
CA LEU A 105 -6.96 5.56 -0.20
C LEU A 105 -6.28 4.94 1.03
N GLU A 106 -5.54 5.73 1.80
CA GLU A 106 -4.90 5.29 3.03
C GLU A 106 -5.93 4.83 4.06
N ASP A 107 -7.01 5.59 4.27
CA ASP A 107 -8.11 5.23 5.16
C ASP A 107 -8.82 3.95 4.70
N ALA A 108 -9.06 3.81 3.39
CA ALA A 108 -9.67 2.61 2.83
C ALA A 108 -8.79 1.37 3.02
N ILE A 109 -7.48 1.49 2.76
CA ILE A 109 -6.51 0.41 2.96
C ILE A 109 -6.42 0.05 4.44
N ARG A 110 -6.25 1.06 5.31
CA ARG A 110 -6.16 0.86 6.76
C ARG A 110 -7.42 0.21 7.31
N GLY A 111 -8.60 0.67 6.89
CA GLY A 111 -9.89 0.09 7.25
C GLY A 111 -10.02 -1.36 6.80
N ALA A 112 -9.67 -1.67 5.55
CA ALA A 112 -9.74 -3.03 5.01
C ALA A 112 -8.75 -3.98 5.73
N VAL A 113 -7.52 -3.53 5.99
CA VAL A 113 -6.50 -4.32 6.68
C VAL A 113 -6.90 -4.56 8.13
N MET A 114 -7.33 -3.52 8.85
CA MET A 114 -7.79 -3.65 10.23
C MET A 114 -9.01 -4.58 10.35
N SER A 115 -9.99 -4.44 9.46
CA SER A 115 -11.16 -5.32 9.43
C SER A 115 -10.78 -6.80 9.26
N LYS A 116 -9.85 -7.11 8.35
CA LYS A 116 -9.33 -8.47 8.18
C LYS A 116 -8.59 -8.97 9.42
N LEU A 117 -7.76 -8.12 10.03
CA LEU A 117 -7.05 -8.44 11.26
C LEU A 117 -8.01 -8.76 12.41
N TYR A 118 -9.06 -7.96 12.60
CA TYR A 118 -10.09 -8.22 13.60
C TYR A 118 -10.82 -9.53 13.36
N MET A 119 -11.15 -9.85 12.11
CA MET A 119 -11.83 -11.11 11.77
C MET A 119 -10.94 -12.34 12.07
N ILE A 120 -9.65 -12.27 11.73
CA ILE A 120 -8.68 -13.34 12.04
C ILE A 120 -8.50 -13.46 13.55
N ALA A 121 -8.33 -12.35 14.26
CA ALA A 121 -8.17 -12.34 15.71
C ALA A 121 -9.39 -12.93 16.42
N ALA A 122 -10.61 -12.57 16.00
CA ALA A 122 -11.85 -13.14 16.53
C ALA A 122 -11.93 -14.66 16.31
N GLY A 123 -11.59 -15.13 15.10
CA GLY A 123 -11.54 -16.56 14.80
C GLY A 123 -10.51 -17.31 15.65
N PHE A 124 -9.33 -16.71 15.86
CA PHE A 124 -8.29 -17.28 16.70
C PHE A 124 -8.71 -17.39 18.17
N ILE A 125 -9.34 -16.34 18.72
CA ILE A 125 -9.87 -16.35 20.09
C ILE A 125 -10.91 -17.46 20.24
N LEU A 126 -11.82 -17.61 19.28
CA LEU A 126 -12.85 -18.65 19.31
C LEU A 126 -12.22 -20.04 19.29
N LEU A 127 -11.19 -20.25 18.47
CA LEU A 127 -10.43 -21.50 18.42
C LEU A 127 -9.75 -21.80 19.77
N VAL A 128 -9.13 -20.80 20.40
CA VAL A 128 -8.51 -20.94 21.73
C VAL A 128 -9.56 -21.35 22.78
N ILE A 129 -10.74 -20.72 22.78
CA ILE A 129 -11.84 -21.07 23.69
C ILE A 129 -12.27 -22.53 23.48
N LEU A 130 -12.41 -22.97 22.23
CA LEU A 130 -12.74 -24.36 21.92
C LEU A 130 -11.64 -25.30 22.44
N LEU A 131 -10.37 -25.02 22.19
CA LEU A 131 -9.26 -25.84 22.68
C LEU A 131 -9.22 -25.93 24.21
N VAL A 132 -9.46 -24.83 24.92
CA VAL A 132 -9.52 -24.84 26.40
C VAL A 132 -10.72 -25.65 26.89
N PHE A 133 -11.90 -25.48 26.27
CA PHE A 133 -13.11 -26.18 26.68
C PHE A 133 -13.02 -27.68 26.42
N PHE A 134 -12.58 -28.08 25.22
CA PHE A 134 -12.37 -29.48 24.87
C PHE A 134 -11.18 -30.08 25.62
N GLY A 135 -10.09 -29.33 25.79
CA GLY A 135 -8.93 -29.75 26.59
C GLY A 135 -9.30 -30.04 28.03
N TYR A 136 -10.07 -29.13 28.68
CA TYR A 136 -10.57 -29.35 30.04
C TYR A 136 -11.52 -30.55 30.13
N LYS A 137 -12.45 -30.68 29.18
CA LYS A 137 -13.40 -31.81 29.15
C LYS A 137 -12.70 -33.15 28.91
N LEU A 138 -11.70 -33.19 28.02
CA LEU A 138 -10.87 -34.37 27.77
C LEU A 138 -10.03 -34.73 29.01
N TYR A 139 -9.38 -33.73 29.62
CA TYR A 139 -8.63 -33.90 30.87
C TYR A 139 -9.51 -34.51 31.97
N LYS A 140 -10.70 -33.94 32.18
CA LYS A 140 -11.67 -34.45 33.16
C LYS A 140 -12.14 -35.87 32.83
N SER A 141 -12.46 -36.17 31.57
CA SER A 141 -12.91 -37.49 31.14
C SER A 141 -11.87 -38.59 31.34
N ILE A 142 -10.59 -38.28 31.09
CA ILE A 142 -9.48 -39.22 31.33
C ILE A 142 -9.30 -39.44 32.84
N LYS A 143 -9.27 -38.37 33.62
CA LYS A 143 -9.07 -38.43 35.08
C LYS A 143 -10.19 -39.21 35.79
N ASP A 144 -11.44 -39.04 35.37
CA ASP A 144 -12.58 -39.80 35.90
C ASP A 144 -12.53 -41.29 35.53
N LYS A 145 -11.99 -41.63 34.34
CA LYS A 145 -11.76 -43.03 33.93
C LYS A 145 -10.67 -43.70 34.75
N GLU A 146 -9.61 -42.99 35.12
CA GLU A 146 -8.54 -43.52 35.96
C GLU A 146 -9.00 -43.78 37.40
N LYS A 147 -9.73 -42.84 38.01
CA LYS A 147 -10.34 -43.03 39.34
C LYS A 147 -11.23 -44.27 39.40
N LYS A 148 -12.11 -44.46 38.42
CA LYS A 148 -12.98 -45.65 38.36
C LYS A 148 -12.21 -46.96 38.21
N LYS A 149 -11.06 -46.97 37.53
CA LYS A 149 -10.21 -48.16 37.43
C LYS A 149 -9.53 -48.48 38.78
N GLU A 150 -9.10 -47.47 39.51
CA GLU A 150 -8.51 -47.64 40.84
C GLU A 150 -9.52 -48.16 41.87
N GLU A 151 -10.72 -47.58 41.89
CA GLU A 151 -11.81 -48.03 42.79
C GLU A 151 -12.24 -49.46 42.47
N LYS A 152 -12.34 -49.82 41.17
CA LYS A 152 -12.60 -51.21 40.75
C LYS A 152 -11.49 -52.18 41.17
N LYS A 153 -10.23 -51.75 41.22
CA LYS A 153 -9.12 -52.58 41.72
C LYS A 153 -9.17 -52.75 43.24
N LYS A 154 -9.45 -51.67 43.99
CA LYS A 154 -9.56 -51.69 45.46
C LYS A 154 -10.74 -52.55 45.93
N ALA A 155 -11.90 -52.43 45.28
CA ALA A 155 -13.07 -53.27 45.58
C ALA A 155 -12.86 -54.77 45.25
N LYS A 156 -12.03 -55.08 44.24
CA LYS A 156 -11.65 -56.47 43.92
C LYS A 156 -10.67 -57.06 44.94
N GLN A 157 -9.78 -56.25 45.52
CA GLN A 157 -8.84 -56.73 46.56
C GLN A 157 -9.51 -56.89 47.93
N SER A 158 -10.45 -56.02 48.30
CA SER A 158 -11.20 -56.16 49.57
C SER A 158 -12.15 -57.36 49.56
N LYS A 159 -12.72 -57.70 48.39
CA LYS A 159 -13.54 -58.93 48.22
C LYS A 159 -12.74 -60.23 48.17
N LYS A 160 -11.42 -60.18 47.98
CA LYS A 160 -10.53 -61.36 48.07
C LYS A 160 -9.96 -61.57 49.48
N LYS A 161 -10.13 -60.60 50.38
CA LYS A 161 -9.64 -60.64 51.78
C LYS A 161 -10.76 -60.85 52.82
N LYS A 162 -12.01 -60.96 52.37
CA LYS A 162 -13.13 -61.50 53.15
C LYS A 162 -13.42 -62.90 52.65
#